data_AF-A0A355AE75-F1
#
_entry.id   AF-A0A355AE75-F1
#
_cell.length_a   1.000
_cell.length_b   1.000
_cell.length_c   1.000
_cell.angle_alpha   90.00
_cell.angle_beta   90.00
_cell.angle_gamma   90.00
#
_symmetry.space_group_name_H-M   'P 1'
#
loop_
_entity.id
_entity.type
_entity.pdbx_description
1 polymer ?
#
loop_
_entity_poly.entity_id
_entity_poly.type
_entity_poly.pdbx_seq_one_letter_code
_entity_poly.pdbx_strand_id
1 'polypeptide(L)'
;MNIKNIKIKIIAIIMIAVGALFLGGCIPLCVTPPEVPLVRTDIAHVSSTTALLRGFVSLEVRAAWFEWGLDENLGHHTPAISRAVGDVEIVVTGLKPGTIYYFRIIAETTRSGDLVFGKVRTFMTDPF
;
A
#
# COMPACT_ATOMS: atom_id res chain seq x y z
N MET A 1 16.50 72.17 11.88
CA MET A 1 16.07 70.79 11.58
C MET A 1 17.18 70.08 10.80
N ASN A 2 17.86 69.08 11.39
CA ASN A 2 19.10 68.52 10.84
C ASN A 2 18.80 67.41 9.82
N ILE A 3 19.13 67.66 8.56
CA ILE A 3 18.88 66.76 7.42
C ILE A 3 19.51 65.36 7.64
N LYS A 4 20.60 65.27 8.43
CA LYS A 4 21.24 63.99 8.78
C LYS A 4 20.33 63.10 9.65
N ASN A 5 19.56 63.69 10.57
CA ASN A 5 18.70 62.95 11.49
C ASN A 5 17.42 62.43 10.80
N ILE A 6 16.96 63.08 9.74
CA ILE A 6 15.79 62.66 8.95
C ILE A 6 16.15 61.49 8.03
N LYS A 7 17.32 61.52 7.37
CA LYS A 7 17.80 60.42 6.52
C LYS A 7 18.02 59.12 7.30
N ILE A 8 18.60 59.21 8.51
CA ILE A 8 18.82 58.04 9.38
C ILE A 8 17.48 57.43 9.84
N LYS A 9 16.48 58.25 10.18
CA LYS A 9 15.14 57.76 10.56
C LYS A 9 14.40 57.08 9.40
N ILE A 10 14.50 57.61 8.18
CA ILE A 10 13.87 57.02 6.99
C ILE A 10 14.53 55.69 6.60
N ILE A 11 15.87 55.60 6.64
CA ILE A 11 16.60 54.36 6.36
C ILE A 11 16.27 53.27 7.40
N ALA A 12 16.17 53.64 8.69
CA ALA A 12 15.79 52.71 9.75
C ALA A 12 14.35 52.18 9.59
N ILE A 13 13.39 53.04 9.22
CA ILE A 13 11.99 52.64 8.97
C ILE A 13 11.88 51.70 7.76
N ILE A 14 12.64 51.95 6.69
CA ILE A 14 12.65 51.08 5.50
C ILE A 14 13.31 49.73 5.81
N MET A 15 14.37 49.69 6.63
CA MET A 15 14.99 48.42 7.06
C MET A 15 14.09 47.59 7.97
N ILE A 16 13.30 48.24 8.84
CA ILE A 16 12.29 47.55 9.68
C ILE A 16 11.17 46.96 8.80
N ALA A 17 10.81 47.61 7.68
CA ALA A 17 9.82 47.09 6.74
C ALA A 17 10.33 45.92 5.89
N VAL A 18 11.63 45.86 5.58
CA VAL A 18 12.23 44.74 4.81
C VAL A 18 12.52 43.51 5.70
N GLY A 19 12.60 43.69 7.03
CA GLY A 19 12.80 42.61 8.01
C GLY A 19 11.53 41.93 8.54
N ALA A 20 10.34 42.36 8.11
CA ALA A 20 9.06 41.86 8.60
C ALA A 20 8.22 41.20 7.49
N LEU A 21 8.78 40.18 6.86
CA LEU A 21 7.98 39.20 6.11
C LEU A 21 8.53 37.78 6.24
N PHE A 22 8.97 37.41 7.45
CA PHE A 22 8.80 36.03 7.88
C PHE A 22 7.38 35.93 8.44
N LEU A 23 6.42 35.79 7.53
CA LEU A 23 5.05 35.41 7.87
C LEU A 23 5.13 34.10 8.65
N GLY A 24 4.91 34.19 9.95
CA GLY A 24 4.92 33.12 10.93
C GLY A 24 3.80 32.10 10.68
N GLY A 25 3.89 31.36 9.60
CA GLY A 25 3.36 30.02 9.55
C GLY A 25 4.51 29.08 9.89
N CYS A 26 4.49 28.49 11.10
CA CYS A 26 4.83 27.08 11.13
C CYS A 26 3.75 26.48 10.22
N ILE A 27 4.08 26.24 8.95
CA ILE A 27 3.29 25.29 8.17
C ILE A 27 3.72 23.99 8.83
N PRO A 28 2.94 23.36 9.72
CA PRO A 28 3.17 21.96 9.90
C PRO A 28 2.98 21.40 8.50
N LEU A 29 4.06 20.90 7.90
CA LEU A 29 3.92 19.87 6.89
C LEU A 29 3.14 18.79 7.62
N CYS A 30 1.82 18.86 7.55
CA CYS A 30 0.95 17.81 8.05
C CYS A 30 1.19 16.67 7.08
N VAL A 31 2.26 15.93 7.31
CA VAL A 31 2.55 14.71 6.58
C VAL A 31 1.50 13.73 7.08
N THR A 32 0.44 13.54 6.30
CA THR A 32 -0.47 12.44 6.55
C THR A 32 0.34 11.13 6.46
N PRO A 33 0.18 10.21 7.43
CA PRO A 33 0.82 8.91 7.35
C PRO A 33 0.54 8.26 6.00
N PRO A 34 1.50 7.51 5.42
CA PRO A 34 1.23 6.75 4.20
C PRO A 34 0.03 5.84 4.42
N GLU A 35 -0.97 5.94 3.53
CA GLU A 35 -2.16 5.11 3.59
C GLU A 35 -1.78 3.66 3.26
N VAL A 36 -1.95 2.77 4.24
CA VAL A 36 -1.68 1.34 4.05
C VAL A 36 -2.96 0.67 3.56
N PRO A 37 -2.94 -0.03 2.42
CA PRO A 37 -4.12 -0.73 1.92
C PRO A 37 -4.53 -1.85 2.88
N LEU A 38 -5.84 -1.99 3.10
CA LEU A 38 -6.39 -3.20 3.68
C LEU A 38 -6.33 -4.32 2.64
N VAL A 39 -5.67 -5.41 3.01
CA VAL A 39 -5.57 -6.64 2.20
C VAL A 39 -6.30 -7.77 2.91
N ARG A 40 -7.21 -8.43 2.19
CA ARG A 40 -7.99 -9.56 2.72
C ARG A 40 -7.88 -10.76 1.80
N THR A 41 -7.56 -11.91 2.36
CA THR A 41 -7.69 -13.20 1.67
C THR A 41 -9.09 -13.72 1.90
N ASP A 42 -9.79 -14.08 0.83
CA ASP A 42 -11.17 -14.57 0.85
C ASP A 42 -11.19 -16.09 0.62
N ILE A 43 -12.36 -16.69 0.49
CA ILE A 43 -12.48 -18.13 0.25
C ILE A 43 -12.05 -18.50 -1.18
N ALA A 44 -11.48 -19.69 -1.34
CA ALA A 44 -11.21 -20.25 -2.67
C ALA A 44 -12.42 -21.04 -3.17
N HIS A 45 -12.69 -21.00 -4.48
CA HIS A 45 -13.59 -21.97 -5.14
C HIS A 45 -12.75 -23.10 -5.71
N VAL A 46 -13.05 -24.33 -5.32
CA VAL A 46 -12.17 -25.49 -5.54
C VAL A 46 -12.79 -26.48 -6.52
N SER A 47 -11.92 -27.23 -7.18
CA SER A 47 -12.23 -28.49 -7.86
C SER A 47 -11.19 -29.53 -7.42
N SER A 48 -11.14 -30.68 -8.09
CA SER A 48 -10.18 -31.76 -7.76
C SER A 48 -8.72 -31.37 -8.04
N THR A 49 -8.48 -30.58 -9.10
CA THR A 49 -7.11 -30.26 -9.57
C THR A 49 -6.86 -28.75 -9.76
N THR A 50 -7.84 -27.92 -9.41
CA THR A 50 -7.76 -26.47 -9.58
C THR A 50 -8.39 -25.73 -8.39
N ALA A 51 -8.00 -24.48 -8.20
CA ALA A 51 -8.66 -23.57 -7.27
C ALA A 51 -8.64 -22.14 -7.80
N LEU A 52 -9.78 -21.44 -7.73
CA LEU A 52 -9.88 -20.00 -7.92
C LEU A 52 -9.60 -19.33 -6.57
N LEU A 53 -8.42 -18.74 -6.42
CA LEU A 53 -8.03 -17.98 -5.24
C LEU A 53 -8.62 -16.57 -5.34
N ARG A 54 -9.19 -16.07 -4.25
CA ARG A 54 -9.86 -14.77 -4.18
C ARG A 54 -9.31 -13.93 -3.03
N GLY A 55 -9.24 -12.63 -3.24
CA GLY A 55 -8.82 -11.66 -2.24
C GLY A 55 -9.28 -10.26 -2.60
N PHE A 56 -9.06 -9.32 -1.69
CA PHE A 56 -9.47 -7.93 -1.83
C PHE A 56 -8.34 -7.00 -1.42
N VAL A 57 -8.16 -5.91 -2.17
CA VAL A 57 -7.21 -4.82 -1.88
C VAL A 57 -7.95 -3.49 -1.86
N SER A 58 -7.93 -2.76 -0.75
CA SER A 58 -8.78 -1.57 -0.59
C SER A 58 -8.35 -0.34 -1.38
N LEU A 59 -7.10 -0.27 -1.84
CA LEU A 59 -6.53 0.87 -2.58
C LEU A 59 -5.68 0.35 -3.74
N GLU A 60 -5.38 1.19 -4.71
CA GLU A 60 -4.49 0.83 -5.81
C GLU A 60 -3.06 0.59 -5.30
N VAL A 61 -2.55 -0.61 -5.57
CA VAL A 61 -1.19 -1.06 -5.21
C VAL A 61 -0.34 -1.25 -6.46
N ARG A 62 0.99 -1.26 -6.34
CA ARG A 62 1.87 -1.48 -7.49
C ARG A 62 1.62 -2.84 -8.12
N ALA A 63 1.52 -3.86 -7.28
CA ALA A 63 1.31 -5.24 -7.68
C ALA A 63 0.57 -6.02 -6.59
N ALA A 64 -0.20 -7.03 -6.97
CA ALA A 64 -0.72 -8.04 -6.05
C ALA A 64 -0.61 -9.45 -6.65
N TRP A 65 -0.37 -10.44 -5.82
CA TRP A 65 -0.31 -11.85 -6.20
C TRP A 65 -0.78 -12.74 -5.05
N PHE A 66 -1.02 -14.01 -5.35
CA PHE A 66 -1.25 -15.02 -4.32
C PHE A 66 0.01 -15.83 -4.09
N GLU A 67 0.28 -16.13 -2.82
CA GLU A 67 1.16 -17.23 -2.44
C GLU A 67 0.33 -18.43 -2.01
N TRP A 68 0.82 -19.64 -2.27
CA TRP A 68 0.14 -20.87 -1.90
C TRP A 68 1.11 -22.04 -1.71
N GLY A 69 0.69 -23.08 -0.98
CA GLY A 69 1.54 -24.23 -0.71
C GLY A 69 0.83 -25.33 0.09
N LEU A 70 1.57 -26.40 0.38
CA LEU A 70 1.09 -27.53 1.20
C LEU A 70 1.21 -27.27 2.71
N ASP A 71 1.88 -26.17 3.08
CA ASP A 71 2.10 -25.73 4.44
C ASP A 71 2.11 -24.19 4.51
N GLU A 72 2.19 -23.64 5.73
CA GLU A 72 2.14 -22.21 5.99
C GLU A 72 3.34 -21.41 5.45
N ASN A 73 4.38 -22.05 4.92
CA ASN A 73 5.50 -21.35 4.27
C ASN A 73 5.19 -20.92 2.82
N LEU A 74 4.08 -21.41 2.24
CA LEU A 74 3.53 -20.92 0.96
C LEU A 74 4.54 -20.84 -0.20
N GLY A 75 5.25 -21.94 -0.47
CA GLY A 75 6.38 -21.99 -1.41
C GLY A 75 6.10 -21.74 -2.90
N HIS A 76 4.86 -21.44 -3.30
CA HIS A 76 4.50 -21.06 -4.67
C HIS A 76 3.86 -19.67 -4.70
N HIS A 77 3.99 -18.97 -5.82
CA HIS A 77 3.30 -17.72 -6.06
C HIS A 77 2.69 -17.67 -7.47
N THR A 78 1.62 -16.92 -7.62
CA THR A 78 1.04 -16.61 -8.93
C THR A 78 1.82 -15.48 -9.60
N PRO A 79 1.65 -15.28 -10.92
CA PRO A 79 2.03 -14.03 -11.55
C PRO A 79 1.39 -12.83 -10.83
N ALA A 80 2.12 -11.72 -10.81
CA ALA A 80 1.64 -10.47 -10.23
C ALA A 80 0.69 -9.74 -11.17
N ILE A 81 -0.38 -9.17 -10.59
CA ILE A 81 -1.30 -8.26 -11.25
C ILE A 81 -0.86 -6.84 -10.90
N SER A 82 -0.42 -6.09 -11.91
CA SER A 82 -0.04 -4.68 -11.75
C SER A 82 -1.25 -3.81 -11.46
N ARG A 83 -1.07 -2.75 -10.65
CA ARG A 83 -2.12 -1.76 -10.34
C ARG A 83 -3.39 -2.40 -9.78
N ALA A 84 -3.25 -3.43 -8.96
CA ALA A 84 -4.39 -4.17 -8.40
C ALA A 84 -5.18 -3.28 -7.42
N VAL A 85 -6.51 -3.42 -7.44
CA VAL A 85 -7.46 -2.75 -6.53
C VAL A 85 -8.78 -3.50 -6.57
N GLY A 86 -9.52 -3.50 -5.46
CA GLY A 86 -10.78 -4.22 -5.34
C GLY A 86 -10.57 -5.72 -5.28
N ASP A 87 -11.50 -6.47 -5.90
CA ASP A 87 -11.43 -7.92 -5.95
C ASP A 87 -10.32 -8.41 -6.89
N VAL A 88 -9.55 -9.38 -6.41
CA VAL A 88 -8.43 -10.00 -7.11
C VAL A 88 -8.65 -11.51 -7.16
N GLU A 89 -8.61 -12.09 -8.36
CA GLU A 89 -8.91 -13.50 -8.55
C GLU A 89 -7.90 -14.15 -9.51
N ILE A 90 -7.35 -15.31 -9.14
CA ILE A 90 -6.42 -16.08 -9.98
C ILE A 90 -6.70 -17.59 -9.82
N VAL A 91 -6.74 -18.30 -10.94
CA VAL A 91 -6.83 -19.77 -10.96
C VAL A 91 -5.45 -20.38 -10.83
N VAL A 92 -5.29 -21.29 -9.86
CA VAL A 92 -4.15 -22.21 -9.77
C VAL A 92 -4.57 -23.60 -10.25
N THR A 93 -3.64 -24.31 -10.90
CA THR A 93 -3.88 -25.61 -11.54
C THR A 93 -2.81 -26.63 -11.12
N GLY A 94 -3.03 -27.91 -11.45
CA GLY A 94 -2.08 -28.97 -11.11
C GLY A 94 -2.09 -29.38 -9.63
N LEU A 95 -3.19 -29.08 -8.93
CA LEU A 95 -3.37 -29.47 -7.55
C LEU A 95 -3.66 -30.98 -7.45
N LYS A 96 -3.27 -31.57 -6.32
CA LYS A 96 -3.60 -32.96 -6.00
C LYS A 96 -5.02 -33.02 -5.42
N PRO A 97 -5.87 -33.96 -5.84
CA PRO A 97 -7.20 -34.18 -5.24
C PRO A 97 -7.13 -34.55 -3.75
N GLY A 98 -8.20 -34.24 -3.01
CA GLY A 98 -8.31 -34.53 -1.57
C GLY A 98 -7.18 -33.97 -0.71
N THR A 99 -6.55 -32.87 -1.13
CA THR A 99 -5.34 -32.32 -0.50
C THR A 99 -5.61 -30.93 0.06
N ILE A 100 -5.13 -30.68 1.29
CA ILE A 100 -5.21 -29.36 1.92
C ILE A 100 -4.09 -28.47 1.40
N TYR A 101 -4.44 -27.25 1.02
CA TYR A 101 -3.53 -26.20 0.61
C TYR A 101 -3.73 -24.96 1.47
N TYR A 102 -2.66 -24.18 1.64
CA TYR A 102 -2.62 -22.89 2.30
C TYR A 102 -2.41 -21.81 1.24
N PHE A 103 -3.02 -20.64 1.42
CA PHE A 103 -2.83 -19.50 0.53
C PHE A 103 -3.05 -18.15 1.23
N ARG A 104 -2.46 -17.10 0.66
CA ARG A 104 -2.73 -15.70 1.02
C ARG A 104 -2.55 -14.80 -0.19
N ILE A 105 -3.23 -13.65 -0.20
CA ILE A 105 -2.90 -12.55 -1.11
C ILE A 105 -1.80 -11.67 -0.49
N ILE A 106 -0.91 -11.15 -1.33
CA ILE A 106 0.07 -10.13 -0.99
C ILE A 106 -0.14 -8.93 -1.92
N ALA A 107 0.03 -7.73 -1.36
CA ALA A 107 0.02 -6.50 -2.13
C ALA A 107 1.29 -5.68 -1.87
N GLU A 108 1.94 -5.18 -2.93
CA GLU A 108 3.08 -4.28 -2.86
C GLU A 108 2.60 -2.83 -2.98
N THR A 109 2.78 -2.02 -1.93
CA THR A 109 2.31 -0.63 -1.91
C THR A 109 2.99 0.23 -2.99
N THR A 110 2.22 1.15 -3.58
CA THR A 110 2.72 2.02 -4.66
C THR A 110 3.82 2.99 -4.20
N ARG A 111 3.72 3.48 -2.95
CA ARG A 111 4.56 4.58 -2.43
C ARG A 111 5.89 4.11 -1.85
N SER A 112 5.85 3.16 -0.92
CA SER A 112 7.05 2.67 -0.23
C SER A 112 7.60 1.37 -0.81
N GLY A 113 6.80 0.62 -1.57
CA GLY A 113 7.16 -0.74 -2.01
C GLY A 113 7.04 -1.78 -0.89
N ASP A 114 6.47 -1.40 0.27
CA ASP A 114 6.24 -2.33 1.37
C ASP A 114 5.23 -3.41 0.96
N LEU A 115 5.41 -4.61 1.51
CA LEU A 115 4.47 -5.71 1.33
C LEU A 115 3.42 -5.72 2.44
N VAL A 116 2.16 -5.78 2.04
CA VAL A 116 1.02 -5.99 2.92
C VAL A 116 0.48 -7.39 2.69
N PHE A 117 0.43 -8.17 3.78
CA PHE A 117 0.06 -9.58 3.74
C PHE A 117 -1.39 -9.76 4.17
N GLY A 118 -2.15 -10.49 3.36
CA GLY A 118 -3.42 -11.06 3.79
C GLY A 118 -3.22 -12.19 4.82
N LYS A 119 -4.29 -12.54 5.51
CA LYS A 119 -4.30 -13.70 6.42
C LYS A 119 -4.17 -14.99 5.61
N VAL A 120 -3.36 -15.93 6.10
CA VAL A 120 -3.32 -17.28 5.54
C VAL A 120 -4.68 -17.95 5.73
N ARG A 121 -5.19 -18.56 4.66
CA ARG A 121 -6.39 -19.41 4.65
C ARG A 121 -6.04 -20.76 4.07
N THR A 122 -6.92 -21.73 4.33
CA THR A 122 -6.82 -23.07 3.78
C THR A 122 -7.99 -23.39 2.87
N PHE A 123 -7.76 -24.27 1.91
CA PHE A 123 -8.82 -24.96 1.17
C PHE A 123 -8.43 -26.42 0.97
N MET A 124 -9.40 -27.28 0.70
CA MET A 124 -9.17 -28.69 0.35
C MET A 124 -9.75 -28.93 -1.04
N THR A 125 -8.97 -29.54 -1.93
CA THR A 125 -9.46 -29.97 -3.24
C THR A 125 -10.43 -31.12 -3.10
N ASP A 126 -11.35 -31.23 -4.07
CA ASP A 126 -12.30 -32.34 -4.08
C ASP A 126 -11.55 -33.68 -4.23
N PRO A 127 -11.98 -34.75 -3.53
CA PRO A 127 -11.53 -36.10 -3.84
C PRO A 127 -12.03 -36.53 -5.23
N PHE A 128 -11.43 -37.59 -5.77
CA PHE A 128 -11.97 -38.29 -6.94
C PHE A 128 -13.23 -39.09 -6.59
#